data_AF-A0A099NRM0-F1
#
_entry.id   AF-A0A099NRM0-F1
#
_cell.length_a   1.000
_cell.length_b   1.000
_cell.length_c   1.000
_cell.angle_alpha   90.00
_cell.angle_beta   90.00
_cell.angle_gamma   90.00
#
_symmetry.space_group_name_H-M   'P 1'
#
loop_
_entity.id
_entity.type
_entity.pdbx_description
1 polymer ?
#
loop_
_entity_poly.entity_id
_entity_poly.type
_entity_poly.pdbx_seq_one_letter_code
_entity_poly.pdbx_strand_id
1 'polypeptide(L)'
;HKVSLDPYRREGKKVLRVFQEECDLVEKASVDESFMDFGRLVFQKIIKYYPDIFRSMQSSSERLPPLKELPTGLEYKGYIISKKIEEENGHGEVDEEHQYVVEDWDDLVMLLGSSICYELRKKVEDRLGYKTSGGVGRVKTIAKLASGFKKPNQQTIVRNDAIPQFLKFFKLSDFWSFGGKT
;
A
#
# COMPACT_ATOMS: atom_id res chain seq x y z
N HIS A 1 24.05 23.62 25.16
CA HIS A 1 23.76 22.19 24.89
C HIS A 1 23.18 22.03 23.49
N LYS A 2 23.66 21.06 22.69
CA LYS A 2 23.13 20.77 21.34
C LYS A 2 22.24 19.54 21.40
N VAL A 3 21.10 19.58 20.70
CA VAL A 3 20.17 18.45 20.63
C VAL A 3 20.84 17.27 19.91
N SER A 4 20.76 16.06 20.47
CA SER A 4 21.14 14.82 19.78
C SER A 4 19.88 14.09 19.29
N LEU A 5 19.88 13.73 18.01
CA LEU A 5 18.83 12.92 17.38
C LEU A 5 19.24 11.45 17.21
N ASP A 6 20.38 11.07 17.80
CA ASP A 6 20.95 9.73 17.62
C ASP A 6 20.08 8.60 18.15
N PRO A 7 19.34 8.76 19.28
CA PRO A 7 18.37 7.76 19.70
C PRO A 7 17.34 7.45 18.61
N TYR A 8 16.71 8.48 18.03
CA TYR A 8 15.70 8.31 16.97
C TYR A 8 16.29 7.70 15.70
N ARG A 9 17.50 8.11 15.31
CA ARG A 9 18.20 7.52 14.15
C ARG A 9 18.51 6.05 14.37
N ARG A 10 18.85 5.65 15.60
CA ARG A 10 19.13 4.24 15.94
C ARG A 10 17.87 3.39 15.84
N GLU A 11 16.76 3.86 16.38
CA GLU A 11 15.48 3.13 16.31
C GLU A 11 14.93 3.08 14.88
N GLY A 12 15.03 4.18 14.12
CA GLY A 12 14.67 4.19 12.70
C GLY A 12 15.49 3.20 11.85
N LYS A 13 16.78 2.99 12.19
CA LYS A 13 17.60 1.94 11.55
C LYS A 13 17.12 0.53 11.88
N LYS A 14 16.58 0.28 13.08
CA LYS A 14 16.03 -1.04 13.44
C LYS A 14 14.77 -1.33 12.64
N VAL A 15 13.86 -0.36 12.53
CA VAL A 15 12.65 -0.48 11.70
C VAL A 15 13.02 -0.75 10.24
N LEU A 16 13.97 0.00 9.69
CA LEU A 16 14.45 -0.20 8.32
C LEU A 16 14.99 -1.61 8.08
N ARG A 17 15.72 -2.20 9.06
CA ARG A 17 16.21 -3.58 8.94
C ARG A 17 15.07 -4.59 8.84
N VAL A 18 14.02 -4.44 9.65
CA VAL A 18 12.83 -5.31 9.55
C VAL A 18 12.23 -5.23 8.16
N PHE A 19 12.16 -4.04 7.56
CA PHE A 19 11.68 -3.91 6.17
C PHE A 19 12.61 -4.60 5.16
N GLN A 20 13.92 -4.43 5.29
CA GLN A 20 14.91 -5.00 4.37
C GLN A 20 15.03 -6.54 4.46
N GLU A 21 14.67 -7.13 5.60
CA GLU A 21 14.60 -8.59 5.76
C GLU A 21 13.40 -9.20 5.03
N GLU A 22 12.35 -8.42 4.82
CA GLU A 22 11.04 -8.90 4.36
C GLU A 22 10.71 -8.44 2.94
N CYS A 23 11.35 -7.37 2.46
CA CYS A 23 11.19 -6.80 1.13
C CYS A 23 12.57 -6.56 0.51
N ASP A 24 12.76 -7.02 -0.72
CA ASP A 24 14.04 -6.95 -1.44
C ASP A 24 14.38 -5.52 -1.92
N LEU A 25 13.36 -4.66 -2.08
CA LEU A 25 13.54 -3.27 -2.48
C LEU A 25 12.85 -2.32 -1.52
N VAL A 26 13.67 -1.70 -0.67
CA VAL A 26 13.27 -0.70 0.32
C VAL A 26 14.05 0.58 0.09
N GLU A 27 13.33 1.69 -0.05
CA GLU A 27 13.90 3.03 -0.17
C GLU A 27 13.58 3.83 1.09
N LYS A 28 14.63 4.26 1.81
CA LYS A 28 14.46 5.13 2.97
C LYS A 28 14.12 6.55 2.51
N ALA A 29 12.95 7.06 2.91
CA ALA A 29 12.50 8.41 2.57
C ALA A 29 12.85 9.44 3.65
N SER A 30 12.75 9.05 4.93
CA SER A 30 13.08 9.91 6.09
C SER A 30 13.63 9.07 7.25
N VAL A 31 13.72 9.63 8.46
CA VAL A 31 14.13 8.90 9.67
C VAL A 31 13.14 7.77 10.01
N ASP A 32 11.85 7.99 9.75
CA ASP A 32 10.72 7.14 10.15
C ASP A 32 9.85 6.66 8.97
N GLU A 33 10.17 7.05 7.73
CA GLU A 33 9.42 6.68 6.54
C GLU A 33 10.28 5.92 5.53
N SER A 34 9.68 4.94 4.86
CA SER A 34 10.31 4.16 3.78
C SER A 34 9.26 3.76 2.74
N PHE A 35 9.66 3.73 1.48
CA PHE A 35 8.91 3.13 0.39
C PHE A 35 9.37 1.69 0.16
N MET A 36 8.44 0.82 -0.20
CA MET A 36 8.71 -0.59 -0.45
C MET A 36 8.03 -1.00 -1.75
N ASP A 37 8.73 -1.75 -2.58
CA ASP A 37 8.17 -2.33 -3.79
C ASP A 37 7.79 -3.78 -3.55
N PHE A 38 6.48 -4.03 -3.40
CA PHE A 38 5.95 -5.37 -3.16
C PHE A 38 5.81 -6.21 -4.44
N GLY A 39 6.24 -5.72 -5.61
CA GLY A 39 6.00 -6.38 -6.90
C GLY A 39 6.45 -7.84 -6.92
N ARG A 40 7.67 -8.15 -6.44
CA ARG A 40 8.17 -9.54 -6.38
C ARG A 40 7.37 -10.40 -5.40
N LEU A 41 7.04 -9.87 -4.22
CA LEU A 41 6.28 -10.59 -3.19
C LEU A 41 4.85 -10.89 -3.64
N VAL A 42 4.19 -9.92 -4.27
CA VAL A 42 2.85 -10.09 -4.86
C VAL A 42 2.90 -11.10 -6.00
N PHE A 43 3.86 -10.97 -6.91
CA PHE A 43 4.01 -11.89 -8.04
C PHE A 43 4.21 -13.34 -7.57
N GLN A 44 5.04 -13.57 -6.55
CA GLN A 44 5.23 -14.90 -5.95
C GLN A 44 3.90 -15.47 -5.39
N LYS A 45 3.09 -14.64 -4.71
CA LYS A 45 1.77 -15.07 -4.22
C LYS A 45 0.82 -15.37 -5.39
N ILE A 46 0.82 -14.56 -6.46
CA ILE A 46 0.00 -14.81 -7.65
C ILE A 46 0.38 -16.13 -8.32
N ILE A 47 1.67 -16.39 -8.56
CA ILE A 47 2.11 -17.68 -9.15
C ILE A 47 1.72 -18.86 -8.27
N LYS A 48 1.78 -18.71 -6.94
CA LYS A 48 1.37 -19.78 -6.01
C LYS A 48 -0.13 -20.07 -6.11
N TYR A 49 -0.98 -19.05 -6.24
CA TYR A 49 -2.43 -19.22 -6.35
C TYR A 49 -2.88 -19.63 -7.75
N TYR A 50 -2.16 -19.18 -8.79
CA TYR A 50 -2.49 -19.39 -10.20
C TYR A 50 -1.28 -19.93 -10.96
N PRO A 51 -0.83 -21.18 -10.70
CA PRO A 51 0.40 -21.72 -11.27
C PRO A 51 0.38 -21.82 -12.80
N ASP A 52 -0.80 -22.02 -13.40
CA ASP A 52 -0.98 -22.14 -14.85
C ASP A 52 -1.31 -20.82 -15.56
N ILE A 53 -1.25 -19.66 -14.88
CA ILE A 53 -1.68 -18.35 -15.45
C ILE A 53 -0.97 -18.01 -16.77
N PHE A 54 0.29 -18.39 -16.91
CA PHE A 54 1.11 -18.13 -18.09
C PHE A 54 1.12 -19.28 -19.10
N ARG A 55 0.49 -20.42 -18.80
CA ARG A 55 0.61 -21.65 -19.59
C ARG A 55 0.04 -21.51 -21.01
N SER A 56 -0.99 -20.67 -21.17
CA SER A 56 -1.63 -20.42 -22.45
C SER A 56 -1.08 -19.19 -23.18
N MET A 57 -0.13 -18.45 -22.59
CA MET A 57 0.40 -17.22 -23.19
C MET A 57 1.51 -17.56 -24.18
N GLN A 58 1.45 -16.98 -25.38
CA GLN A 58 2.47 -17.18 -26.42
C GLN A 58 3.52 -16.06 -26.43
N SER A 59 3.18 -14.89 -25.87
CA SER A 59 4.04 -13.72 -25.81
C SER A 59 3.82 -12.91 -24.53
N SER A 60 4.81 -12.12 -24.14
CA SER A 60 4.72 -11.20 -22.99
C SER A 60 3.79 -10.00 -23.23
N SER A 61 3.34 -9.78 -24.47
CA SER A 61 2.43 -8.71 -24.86
C SER A 61 0.95 -9.10 -24.78
N GLU A 62 0.64 -10.38 -24.60
CA GLU A 62 -0.73 -10.85 -24.48
C GLU A 62 -1.39 -10.37 -23.19
N ARG A 63 -2.71 -10.17 -23.26
CA ARG A 63 -3.51 -9.91 -22.07
C ARG A 63 -3.58 -11.17 -21.22
N LEU A 64 -3.55 -10.98 -19.90
CA LEU A 64 -3.84 -12.06 -18.96
C LEU A 64 -5.26 -12.61 -19.20
N PRO A 65 -5.49 -13.92 -18.98
CA PRO A 65 -6.84 -14.45 -18.97
C PRO A 65 -7.67 -13.77 -17.88
N PRO A 66 -9.00 -13.68 -18.02
CA PRO A 66 -9.86 -13.15 -16.96
C PRO A 66 -9.57 -13.81 -15.62
N LEU A 67 -9.60 -13.01 -14.55
CA LEU A 67 -9.49 -13.55 -13.20
C LEU A 67 -10.63 -14.54 -12.97
N LYS A 68 -10.29 -15.76 -12.57
CA LYS A 68 -11.26 -16.85 -12.37
C LYS A 68 -11.98 -16.66 -11.03
N GLU A 69 -11.51 -17.37 -10.01
CA GLU A 69 -12.02 -17.31 -8.65
C GLU A 69 -10.92 -16.83 -7.72
N LEU A 70 -11.32 -16.07 -6.69
CA LEU A 70 -10.43 -15.68 -5.61
C LEU A 70 -10.13 -16.89 -4.72
N PRO A 71 -8.87 -17.10 -4.31
CA PRO A 71 -8.53 -18.01 -3.25
C PRO A 71 -9.33 -17.72 -1.98
N THR A 72 -9.82 -18.76 -1.33
CA THR A 72 -10.62 -18.66 -0.11
C THR A 72 -9.86 -17.93 1.00
N GLY A 73 -10.53 -17.02 1.70
CA GLY A 73 -9.97 -16.30 2.85
C GLY A 73 -9.05 -15.13 2.50
N LEU A 74 -8.95 -14.76 1.22
CA LEU A 74 -8.32 -13.50 0.84
C LEU A 74 -9.27 -12.34 1.07
N GLU A 75 -8.85 -11.43 1.93
CA GLU A 75 -9.53 -10.17 2.21
C GLU A 75 -8.51 -9.03 2.21
N TYR A 76 -8.97 -7.84 1.85
CA TYR A 76 -8.17 -6.64 2.04
C TYR A 76 -7.89 -6.44 3.53
N LYS A 77 -6.71 -5.91 3.85
CA LYS A 77 -6.36 -5.55 5.23
C LYS A 77 -6.24 -4.05 5.36
N GLY A 78 -7.23 -3.41 5.98
CA GLY A 78 -7.23 -1.96 6.23
C GLY A 78 -8.29 -1.21 5.42
N TYR A 79 -8.16 0.10 5.40
CA TYR A 79 -9.16 1.01 4.84
C TYR A 79 -9.03 1.14 3.34
N ILE A 80 -10.09 0.85 2.59
CA ILE A 80 -10.06 0.90 1.14
C ILE A 80 -10.87 2.12 0.69
N ILE A 81 -10.32 2.90 -0.26
CA ILE A 81 -10.97 4.11 -0.74
C ILE A 81 -12.09 3.76 -1.74
N SER A 82 -13.26 4.36 -1.54
CA SER A 82 -14.43 4.17 -2.39
C SER A 82 -14.36 4.88 -3.74
N LYS A 83 -15.02 4.27 -4.72
CA LYS A 83 -15.31 4.83 -6.04
C LYS A 83 -16.38 5.94 -5.96
N LYS A 84 -17.28 5.87 -4.99
CA LYS A 84 -18.41 6.79 -4.85
C LYS A 84 -18.06 7.84 -3.80
N ILE A 85 -18.17 9.10 -4.17
CA ILE A 85 -18.22 10.23 -3.24
C ILE A 85 -19.68 10.66 -3.23
N GLU A 86 -20.40 10.51 -2.12
CA GLU A 86 -21.64 11.29 -1.95
C GLU A 86 -21.23 12.74 -1.64
N GLU A 87 -21.80 13.67 -2.40
CA GLU A 87 -21.33 15.05 -2.52
C GLU A 87 -21.46 15.89 -1.24
N GLU A 88 -22.12 15.39 -0.19
CA GLU A 88 -22.57 16.26 0.90
C GLU A 88 -21.52 16.58 1.96
N ASN A 89 -20.41 15.83 2.08
CA ASN A 89 -19.48 16.05 3.21
C ASN A 89 -17.99 16.19 2.88
N GLY A 90 -17.56 16.12 1.61
CA GLY A 90 -16.15 16.30 1.23
C GLY A 90 -15.15 15.31 1.86
N HIS A 91 -15.66 14.33 2.60
CA HIS A 91 -14.92 13.23 3.20
C HIS A 91 -15.28 11.99 2.40
N GLY A 92 -14.27 11.38 1.75
CA GLY A 92 -14.48 10.13 1.04
C GLY A 92 -14.97 9.09 2.01
N GLU A 93 -16.08 8.44 1.69
CA GLU A 93 -16.44 7.26 2.45
C GLU A 93 -15.39 6.19 2.21
N VAL A 94 -14.95 5.65 3.34
CA VAL A 94 -14.06 4.52 3.43
C VAL A 94 -14.98 3.35 3.69
N ASP A 95 -15.03 2.39 2.79
CA ASP A 95 -15.80 1.18 3.02
C ASP A 95 -15.03 0.34 4.05
N GLU A 96 -15.52 0.41 5.29
CA GLU A 96 -15.03 -0.38 6.42
C GLU A 96 -15.63 -1.80 6.40
N GLU A 97 -16.65 -2.05 5.59
CA GLU A 97 -17.36 -3.33 5.48
C GLU A 97 -16.68 -4.33 4.51
N HIS A 98 -15.57 -3.93 3.89
CA HIS A 98 -14.81 -4.77 2.96
C HIS A 98 -15.67 -5.32 1.80
N GLN A 99 -16.74 -4.62 1.38
CA GLN A 99 -17.65 -5.07 0.33
C GLN A 99 -17.04 -4.97 -1.10
N TYR A 100 -15.74 -4.71 -1.22
CA TYR A 100 -15.09 -4.62 -2.52
C TYR A 100 -14.92 -5.99 -3.17
N VAL A 101 -15.57 -6.11 -4.32
CA VAL A 101 -15.36 -7.19 -5.27
C VAL A 101 -14.02 -6.98 -5.98
N VAL A 102 -13.20 -8.03 -6.03
CA VAL A 102 -12.01 -8.09 -6.89
C VAL A 102 -12.49 -8.46 -8.28
N GLU A 103 -12.38 -7.53 -9.23
CA GLU A 103 -12.89 -7.70 -10.60
C GLU A 103 -11.77 -8.10 -11.57
N ASP A 104 -10.56 -7.58 -11.37
CA ASP A 104 -9.41 -7.83 -12.26
C ASP A 104 -8.10 -8.07 -11.48
N TRP A 105 -7.03 -8.38 -12.21
CA TRP A 105 -5.71 -8.69 -11.66
C TRP A 105 -5.10 -7.55 -10.85
N ASP A 106 -5.38 -6.29 -11.19
CA ASP A 106 -4.85 -5.16 -10.46
C ASP A 106 -5.52 -4.99 -9.08
N ASP A 107 -6.80 -5.31 -8.95
CA ASP A 107 -7.46 -5.45 -7.65
C ASP A 107 -6.80 -6.56 -6.81
N LEU A 108 -6.53 -7.72 -7.40
CA LEU A 108 -5.86 -8.81 -6.68
C LEU A 108 -4.45 -8.39 -6.23
N VAL A 109 -3.72 -7.66 -7.07
CA VAL A 109 -2.40 -7.08 -6.72
C VAL A 109 -2.53 -6.14 -5.52
N MET A 110 -3.54 -5.27 -5.49
CA MET A 110 -3.78 -4.36 -4.36
C MET A 110 -4.19 -5.12 -3.09
N LEU A 111 -5.02 -6.15 -3.21
CA LEU A 111 -5.42 -7.01 -2.10
C LEU A 111 -4.20 -7.67 -1.47
N LEU A 112 -3.37 -8.33 -2.27
CA LEU A 112 -2.15 -8.99 -1.80
C LEU A 112 -1.15 -7.98 -1.23
N GLY A 113 -1.01 -6.82 -1.86
CA GLY A 113 -0.19 -5.71 -1.35
C GLY A 113 -0.66 -5.21 0.02
N SER A 114 -1.98 -5.14 0.24
CA SER A 114 -2.55 -4.76 1.55
C SER A 114 -2.21 -5.79 2.63
N SER A 115 -2.31 -7.09 2.32
CA SER A 115 -1.96 -8.17 3.24
C SER A 115 -0.47 -8.14 3.61
N ILE A 116 0.41 -7.97 2.61
CA ILE A 116 1.86 -7.86 2.82
C ILE A 116 2.19 -6.63 3.68
N CYS A 117 1.56 -5.48 3.39
CA CYS A 117 1.75 -4.27 4.20
C CYS A 117 1.34 -4.50 5.66
N TYR A 118 0.20 -5.16 5.88
CA TYR A 118 -0.28 -5.48 7.22
C TYR A 118 0.69 -6.40 7.97
N GLU A 119 1.13 -7.49 7.32
CA GLU A 119 2.11 -8.44 7.87
C GLU A 119 3.41 -7.72 8.27
N LEU A 120 3.94 -6.84 7.41
CA LEU A 120 5.14 -6.04 7.69
C LEU A 120 4.96 -5.12 8.91
N ARG A 121 3.83 -4.40 8.97
CA ARG A 121 3.51 -3.50 10.09
C ARG A 121 3.40 -4.28 11.40
N LYS A 122 2.75 -5.45 11.39
CA LYS A 122 2.67 -6.36 12.53
C LYS A 122 4.05 -6.84 12.95
N LYS A 123 4.93 -7.24 12.02
CA LYS A 123 6.31 -7.63 12.36
C LYS A 123 7.10 -6.51 13.03
N VAL A 124 6.93 -5.26 12.61
CA VAL A 124 7.55 -4.11 13.29
C VAL A 124 7.00 -3.93 14.71
N GLU A 125 5.69 -4.03 14.89
CA GLU A 125 5.04 -3.96 16.21
C GLU A 125 5.52 -5.09 17.13
N ASP A 126 5.52 -6.33 16.64
CA ASP A 126 5.84 -7.52 17.43
C ASP A 126 7.33 -7.55 17.83
N ARG A 127 8.25 -7.10 16.94
CA ARG A 127 9.70 -7.13 17.22
C ARG A 127 10.21 -5.90 17.97
N LEU A 128 9.63 -4.72 17.73
CA LEU A 128 10.16 -3.44 18.20
C LEU A 128 9.18 -2.65 19.09
N GLY A 129 7.92 -3.07 19.17
CA GLY A 129 6.86 -2.37 19.92
C GLY A 129 6.32 -1.12 19.23
N TYR A 130 6.73 -0.84 17.99
CA TYR A 130 6.32 0.36 17.26
C TYR A 130 5.11 0.12 16.37
N LYS A 131 4.07 0.91 16.58
CA LYS A 131 2.94 1.00 15.66
C LYS A 131 3.29 1.92 14.50
N THR A 132 2.98 1.47 13.29
CA THR A 132 3.19 2.24 12.06
C THR A 132 1.85 2.40 11.34
N SER A 133 1.69 3.48 10.57
CA SER A 133 0.65 3.57 9.55
C SER A 133 1.25 3.25 8.17
N GLY A 134 0.43 2.77 7.24
CA GLY A 134 0.86 2.36 5.90
C GLY A 134 -0.06 2.89 4.80
N GLY A 135 0.48 3.04 3.59
CA GLY A 135 -0.30 3.36 2.41
C GLY A 135 0.06 2.41 1.28
N VAL A 136 -0.94 1.82 0.65
CA VAL A 136 -0.78 0.91 -0.49
C VAL A 136 -1.41 1.56 -1.72
N GLY A 137 -0.63 1.69 -2.78
CA GLY A 137 -1.08 2.23 -4.05
C GLY A 137 -0.07 1.93 -5.15
N ARG A 138 -0.49 2.12 -6.41
CA ARG A 138 0.29 1.73 -7.59
C ARG A 138 1.63 2.48 -7.72
N VAL A 139 1.70 3.71 -7.21
CA VAL A 139 2.88 4.58 -7.30
C VAL A 139 3.17 5.23 -5.95
N LYS A 140 4.44 5.61 -5.74
CA LYS A 140 4.93 6.19 -4.47
C LYS A 140 4.11 7.39 -4.00
N THR A 141 3.72 8.28 -4.90
CA THR A 141 2.93 9.48 -4.54
C THR A 141 1.58 9.12 -3.94
N ILE A 142 0.88 8.15 -4.53
CA ILE A 142 -0.41 7.67 -4.00
C ILE A 142 -0.20 6.94 -2.67
N ALA A 143 0.80 6.05 -2.59
CA ALA A 143 1.12 5.36 -1.35
C ALA A 143 1.48 6.34 -0.21
N LYS A 144 2.20 7.42 -0.52
CA LYS A 144 2.57 8.46 0.45
C LYS A 144 1.33 9.19 0.98
N LEU A 145 0.46 9.68 0.09
CA LEU A 145 -0.79 10.33 0.48
C LEU A 145 -1.68 9.38 1.30
N ALA A 146 -1.82 8.13 0.85
CA ALA A 146 -2.59 7.09 1.53
C ALA A 146 -2.07 6.79 2.95
N SER A 147 -0.75 6.75 3.13
CA SER A 147 -0.13 6.51 4.44
C SER A 147 -0.44 7.61 5.46
N GLY A 148 -0.69 8.83 4.98
CA GLY A 148 -1.11 10.00 5.75
C GLY A 148 -2.59 10.07 6.05
N PHE A 149 -3.43 9.39 5.26
CA PHE A 149 -4.87 9.60 5.21
C PHE A 149 -5.59 9.15 6.48
N LYS A 150 -5.32 7.94 6.97
CA LYS A 150 -5.82 7.45 8.28
C LYS A 150 -4.64 7.11 9.19
N LYS A 151 -4.51 7.88 10.27
CA LYS A 151 -3.51 7.73 11.34
C LYS A 151 -4.20 7.92 12.71
N PRO A 152 -3.66 7.33 13.79
CA PRO A 152 -2.48 6.45 13.87
C PRO A 152 -2.80 4.96 13.65
N ASN A 153 -1.76 4.13 13.50
CA ASN A 153 -1.81 2.65 13.46
C ASN A 153 -2.78 2.05 12.42
N GLN A 154 -2.92 2.69 11.27
CA GLN A 154 -3.86 2.25 10.24
C GLN A 154 -3.19 2.19 8.87
N GLN A 155 -3.79 1.43 7.95
CA GLN A 155 -3.35 1.44 6.56
C GLN A 155 -4.49 1.76 5.60
N THR A 156 -4.16 2.50 4.56
CA THR A 156 -5.10 2.91 3.51
C THR A 156 -4.68 2.30 2.17
N ILE A 157 -5.64 1.75 1.44
CA ILE A 157 -5.48 1.10 0.14
C ILE A 157 -6.19 1.94 -0.90
N VAL A 158 -5.45 2.34 -1.93
CA VAL A 158 -5.97 3.11 -3.07
C VAL A 158 -5.85 2.25 -4.32
N ARG A 159 -6.97 1.69 -4.76
CA ARG A 159 -7.08 0.93 -6.01
C ARG A 159 -6.98 1.86 -7.22
N ASN A 160 -6.65 1.31 -8.38
CA ASN A 160 -6.39 2.10 -9.59
C ASN A 160 -7.59 2.95 -10.00
N ASP A 161 -8.78 2.36 -9.92
CA ASP A 161 -10.06 3.00 -10.23
C ASP A 161 -10.50 4.07 -9.21
N ALA A 162 -10.02 3.97 -7.96
CA ALA A 162 -10.29 4.92 -6.90
C ALA A 162 -9.32 6.12 -6.89
N ILE A 163 -8.21 6.07 -7.64
CA ILE A 163 -7.22 7.15 -7.68
C ILE A 163 -7.85 8.52 -7.99
N PRO A 164 -8.69 8.69 -9.04
CA PRO A 164 -9.25 10.00 -9.36
C PRO A 164 -10.09 10.59 -8.22
N GLN A 165 -10.84 9.75 -7.50
CA GLN A 165 -11.65 10.19 -6.38
C GLN A 165 -10.79 10.47 -5.14
N PHE A 166 -9.80 9.62 -4.87
CA PHE A 166 -8.87 9.82 -3.78
C PHE A 166 -8.11 11.15 -3.88
N LEU A 167 -7.71 11.53 -5.10
CA LEU A 167 -6.98 12.79 -5.32
C LEU A 167 -7.84 14.04 -5.07
N LYS A 168 -9.17 13.94 -5.06
CA LYS A 168 -10.05 15.09 -4.73
C LYS A 168 -9.94 15.55 -3.29
N PHE A 169 -9.41 14.72 -2.38
CA PHE A 169 -9.17 15.11 -0.98
C PHE A 169 -7.95 16.00 -0.80
N PHE A 170 -7.16 16.21 -1.85
CA PHE A 170 -5.86 16.87 -1.78
C PHE A 170 -5.80 18.07 -2.72
N LYS A 171 -5.10 19.11 -2.26
CA LYS A 171 -4.69 20.25 -3.08
C LYS A 171 -3.37 19.92 -3.76
N LEU A 172 -3.04 20.67 -4.82
CA LEU A 172 -1.76 20.51 -5.52
C LEU A 172 -0.54 20.64 -4.57
N SER A 173 -0.64 21.50 -3.55
CA SER A 173 0.40 21.69 -2.53
C SER A 173 0.67 20.46 -1.67
N ASP A 174 -0.25 19.51 -1.62
CA ASP A 174 -0.11 18.29 -0.80
C ASP A 174 0.74 17.22 -1.51
N PHE A 175 1.00 17.40 -2.81
CA PHE A 175 1.86 16.51 -3.57
C PHE A 175 3.33 16.77 -3.22
N TRP A 176 4.09 15.67 -3.12
CA TRP A 176 5.53 15.76 -2.88
C TRP A 176 6.21 16.62 -3.95
N SER A 177 7.07 17.55 -3.50
CA SER A 177 7.75 18.58 -4.30
C SER A 177 6.91 19.78 -4.76
N PHE A 178 5.62 19.86 -4.43
CA PHE A 178 4.73 20.98 -4.84
C PHE A 178 4.28 21.91 -3.70
N GLY A 179 4.79 21.73 -2.47
CA GLY A 179 4.39 22.52 -1.30
C GLY A 179 5.11 23.88 -1.13
N GLY A 180 6.05 24.22 -2.01
CA GLY A 180 6.81 25.49 -1.97
C GLY A 180 6.30 26.51 -2.99
N LYS A 181 6.84 27.74 -2.94
CA LYS A 181 6.66 28.70 -4.05
C LYS A 181 7.46 28.19 -5.26
N THR A 182 6.77 27.83 -6.34
CA THR A 182 7.37 27.58 -7.65
C THR A 182 7.81 28.89 -8.29
#